data_AF-B8L2I4-F1
#
_entry.id   AF-B8L2I4-F1
#
_cell.length_a   1.000
_cell.length_b   1.000
_cell.length_c   1.000
_cell.angle_alpha   90.00
_cell.angle_beta   90.00
_cell.angle_gamma   90.00
#
_symmetry.space_group_name_H-M   'P 1'
#
loop_
_entity.id
_entity.type
_entity.pdbx_description
1 polymer ?
#
loop_
_entity_poly.entity_id
_entity_poly.type
_entity_poly.pdbx_seq_one_letter_code
_entity_poly.pdbx_strand_id
1 'polypeptide(L)'
;MFPNPFKRPAPRKQPLFAPSTLKLSEKVHWLARRGLIDPLAYVQRHVRGDWGEIDEATRQANDVAIQQDNLMISQYRITPELVLLVKTSEDHQTTVVQLPEERDLI
;
A
#
# COMPACT_ATOMS: atom_id res chain seq x y z
N MET A 1 3.32 30.37 23.12
CA MET A 1 4.28 29.26 22.95
C MET A 1 4.45 29.03 21.46
N PHE A 2 5.53 29.52 20.85
CA PHE A 2 5.76 29.36 19.41
C PHE A 2 6.34 27.96 19.14
N PRO A 3 5.85 27.20 18.14
CA PRO A 3 6.43 25.90 17.82
C PRO A 3 7.85 26.07 17.29
N ASN A 4 8.77 25.26 17.80
CA ASN A 4 10.19 25.28 17.44
C ASN A 4 10.38 24.88 15.96
N PRO A 5 10.96 25.75 15.09
CA PRO A 5 11.14 25.46 13.66
C PRO A 5 12.23 24.42 13.36
N PHE A 6 12.94 23.90 14.38
CA PHE A 6 14.06 22.96 14.22
C PHE A 6 13.73 21.50 14.59
N LYS A 7 12.46 21.10 14.61
CA LYS A 7 12.16 19.66 14.68
C LYS A 7 12.64 18.99 13.40
N ARG A 8 13.76 18.25 13.48
CA ARG A 8 14.18 17.33 12.41
C ARG A 8 12.98 16.44 12.07
N PRO A 9 12.63 16.27 10.78
CA PRO A 9 11.62 15.29 10.41
C PRO A 9 12.01 13.94 11.00
N ALA A 10 11.05 13.19 11.52
CA ALA A 10 11.31 11.82 11.95
C ALA A 10 11.98 11.04 10.80
N PRO A 11 12.95 10.16 11.08
CA PRO A 11 13.60 9.36 10.04
C PRO A 11 12.51 8.60 9.27
N ARG A 12 12.51 8.75 7.93
CA ARG A 12 11.58 8.02 7.06
C ARG A 12 11.84 6.53 7.28
N LYS A 13 10.82 5.76 7.71
CA LYS A 13 10.93 4.30 7.81
C LYS A 13 11.44 3.75 6.46
N GLN A 14 12.48 2.92 6.52
CA GLN A 14 13.00 2.22 5.34
C GLN A 14 11.94 1.24 4.84
N PRO A 15 11.87 0.97 3.51
CA PRO A 15 11.02 -0.09 3.00
C PRO A 15 11.38 -1.44 3.64
N LEU A 16 10.36 -2.23 3.99
CA LEU A 16 10.48 -3.59 4.51
C LEU A 16 10.81 -4.60 3.40
N PHE A 17 10.42 -4.27 2.16
CA PHE A 17 10.71 -5.02 0.94
C PHE A 17 10.74 -4.05 -0.26
N ALA A 18 11.23 -4.54 -1.41
CA ALA A 18 11.40 -3.73 -2.62
C ALA A 18 10.79 -4.45 -3.84
N PRO A 19 9.52 -4.19 -4.19
CA PRO A 19 8.89 -4.80 -5.35
C PRO A 19 9.52 -4.26 -6.64
N SER A 20 9.70 -5.13 -7.62
CA SER A 20 10.28 -4.80 -8.93
C SER A 20 9.23 -4.39 -9.96
N THR A 21 8.00 -4.87 -9.79
CA THR A 21 6.89 -4.66 -10.72
C THR A 21 5.72 -3.99 -10.01
N LEU A 22 5.20 -2.92 -10.60
CA LEU A 22 3.96 -2.27 -10.17
C LEU A 22 2.91 -2.42 -11.27
N LYS A 23 1.76 -2.97 -10.93
CA LYS A 23 0.58 -3.05 -11.79
C LYS A 23 -0.55 -2.24 -11.18
N LEU A 24 -1.27 -1.50 -12.02
CA LEU A 24 -2.50 -0.80 -11.64
C LEU A 24 -3.65 -1.44 -12.40
N SER A 25 -4.78 -1.66 -11.74
CA SER A 25 -6.02 -2.02 -12.44
C SER A 25 -6.43 -0.90 -13.41
N GLU A 26 -7.28 -1.22 -14.37
CA GLU A 26 -7.76 -0.22 -15.35
C GLU A 26 -8.45 0.96 -14.66
N LYS A 27 -9.29 0.70 -13.65
CA LYS A 27 -9.98 1.74 -12.90
C LYS A 27 -9.01 2.61 -12.08
N VAL A 28 -8.05 1.98 -11.38
CA VAL A 28 -7.03 2.72 -10.61
C VAL A 28 -6.17 3.59 -11.54
N HIS A 29 -5.75 3.05 -12.68
CA HIS A 29 -5.01 3.80 -13.68
C HIS A 29 -5.83 4.99 -14.22
N TRP A 30 -7.13 4.80 -14.47
CA TRP A 30 -8.03 5.87 -14.90
C TRP A 30 -8.16 6.98 -13.85
N LEU A 31 -8.34 6.62 -12.57
CA LEU A 31 -8.42 7.57 -11.45
C LEU A 31 -7.12 8.39 -11.32
N ALA A 32 -5.97 7.71 -11.43
CA ALA A 32 -4.65 8.33 -11.37
C ALA A 32 -4.43 9.30 -12.53
N ARG A 33 -4.79 8.94 -13.76
CA ARG A 33 -4.68 9.82 -14.94
C ARG A 33 -5.52 11.08 -14.84
N ARG A 34 -6.60 11.05 -14.04
CA ARG A 34 -7.45 12.22 -13.76
C ARG A 34 -6.98 13.02 -12.54
N GLY A 35 -5.91 12.61 -11.87
CA GLY A 35 -5.41 13.24 -10.66
C GLY A 35 -6.32 13.06 -9.44
N LEU A 36 -7.24 12.08 -9.49
CA LEU A 36 -8.18 11.83 -8.39
C LEU A 36 -7.55 11.05 -7.24
N ILE A 37 -6.51 10.26 -7.54
CA ILE A 37 -5.70 9.52 -6.56
C ILE A 37 -4.23 9.54 -6.99
N ASP A 38 -3.33 9.36 -6.03
CA ASP A 38 -1.91 9.04 -6.28
C ASP A 38 -1.63 7.61 -5.80
N PRO A 39 -1.65 6.59 -6.68
CA PRO A 39 -1.42 5.20 -6.29
C PRO A 39 -0.05 4.99 -5.65
N LEU A 40 0.96 5.76 -6.06
CA LEU A 40 2.33 5.58 -5.59
C LEU A 40 2.45 5.94 -4.11
N ALA A 41 1.68 6.92 -3.62
CA ALA A 41 1.62 7.24 -2.20
C ALA A 41 1.17 6.04 -1.35
N TYR A 42 0.21 5.24 -1.84
CA TYR A 42 -0.29 4.06 -1.13
C TYR A 42 0.67 2.87 -1.24
N VAL A 43 1.32 2.68 -2.40
CA VAL A 43 2.41 1.70 -2.54
C VAL A 43 3.54 2.01 -1.56
N GLN A 44 3.92 3.29 -1.43
CA GLN A 44 4.96 3.73 -0.50
C GLN A 44 4.63 3.48 0.97
N ARG A 45 3.35 3.50 1.33
CA ARG A 45 2.87 3.13 2.66
C ARG A 45 2.95 1.62 2.87
N HIS A 46 2.46 0.85 1.90
CA HIS A 46 2.47 -0.61 1.91
C HIS A 46 3.88 -1.18 2.08
N VAL A 47 4.84 -0.74 1.25
CA VAL A 47 6.24 -1.22 1.36
C VAL A 47 6.93 -0.80 2.66
N ARG A 48 6.37 0.12 3.44
CA ARG A 48 6.89 0.55 4.75
C ARG A 48 6.16 -0.08 5.93
N GLY A 49 5.24 -1.02 5.67
CA GLY A 49 4.43 -1.70 6.68
C GLY A 49 3.31 -0.85 7.26
N ASP A 50 2.92 0.25 6.60
CA ASP A 50 1.65 0.90 6.91
C ASP A 50 0.56 0.14 6.17
N TRP A 51 -0.06 -0.82 6.84
CA TRP A 51 -1.07 -1.70 6.25
C TRP A 51 -2.46 -1.05 6.07
N GLY A 52 -2.63 0.19 6.53
CA GLY A 52 -3.91 0.90 6.46
C GLY A 52 -4.98 0.28 7.35
N GLU A 53 -6.21 0.18 6.83
CA GLU A 53 -7.43 -0.26 7.52
C GLU A 53 -7.71 -1.75 7.29
N ILE A 54 -6.85 -2.62 7.82
CA ILE A 54 -7.05 -4.07 7.86
C ILE A 54 -7.23 -4.56 9.30
N ASP A 55 -7.78 -5.76 9.47
CA ASP A 55 -7.91 -6.40 10.79
C ASP A 55 -6.55 -6.92 11.32
N GLU A 56 -6.52 -7.27 12.60
CA GLU A 56 -5.29 -7.70 13.28
C GLU A 56 -4.74 -9.02 12.71
N ALA A 57 -5.61 -9.94 12.32
CA ALA A 57 -5.21 -11.22 11.74
C ALA A 57 -4.45 -11.01 10.41
N THR A 58 -4.94 -10.10 9.57
CA THR A 58 -4.30 -9.74 8.30
C THR A 58 -2.99 -8.98 8.54
N ARG A 59 -2.90 -8.13 9.57
CA ARG A 59 -1.63 -7.48 9.95
C ARG A 59 -0.59 -8.51 10.33
N GLN A 60 -0.96 -9.46 11.18
CA GLN A 60 -0.07 -10.53 11.62
C GLN A 60 0.36 -11.42 10.44
N ALA A 61 -0.56 -11.70 9.51
CA ALA A 61 -0.26 -12.42 8.28
C ALA A 61 0.76 -11.67 7.40
N ASN A 62 0.60 -10.35 7.23
CA ASN A 62 1.58 -9.52 6.51
C ASN A 62 2.96 -9.54 7.18
N ASP A 63 3.01 -9.43 8.51
CA ASP A 63 4.28 -9.43 9.25
C ASP A 63 5.03 -10.76 9.07
N VAL A 64 4.31 -11.88 9.02
CA VAL A 64 4.88 -13.20 8.69
C VAL A 64 5.29 -13.27 7.22
N ALA A 65 4.45 -12.75 6.32
CA ALA A 65 4.69 -12.72 4.88
C ALA A 65 5.91 -11.89 4.50
N ILE A 66 6.39 -10.94 5.30
CA ILE A 66 7.66 -10.26 5.00
C ILE A 66 8.85 -11.23 5.01
N GLN A 67 8.79 -12.28 5.85
CA GLN A 67 9.88 -13.24 6.02
C GLN A 67 9.65 -14.57 5.26
N GLN A 68 8.45 -14.74 4.69
CA GLN A 68 8.01 -15.98 4.06
C GLN A 68 7.42 -15.66 2.69
N ASP A 69 7.54 -16.58 1.74
CA ASP A 69 6.95 -16.37 0.41
C ASP A 69 5.41 -16.46 0.49
N ASN A 70 4.76 -15.37 0.91
CA ASN A 70 3.32 -15.28 1.11
C ASN A 70 2.80 -13.89 0.70
N LEU A 71 1.51 -13.84 0.33
CA LEU A 71 0.85 -12.64 -0.16
C LEU A 71 0.70 -11.60 0.96
N MET A 72 1.00 -10.35 0.66
CA MET A 72 0.75 -9.21 1.54
C MET A 72 -0.41 -8.36 1.04
N ILE A 73 -1.23 -7.83 1.94
CA ILE A 73 -2.41 -7.02 1.61
C ILE A 73 -2.49 -5.78 2.50
N SER A 74 -2.57 -4.59 1.90
CA SER A 74 -3.03 -3.36 2.53
C SER A 74 -4.38 -2.94 2.01
N GLN A 75 -5.14 -2.24 2.86
CA GLN A 75 -6.39 -1.58 2.48
C GLN A 75 -6.34 -0.10 2.90
N TYR A 76 -6.68 0.82 1.99
CA TYR A 76 -6.74 2.24 2.27
C TYR A 76 -8.06 2.85 1.84
N ARG A 77 -8.79 3.43 2.79
CA ARG A 77 -9.96 4.25 2.49
C ARG A 77 -9.52 5.65 2.04
N ILE A 78 -9.95 6.05 0.85
CA ILE A 78 -9.67 7.37 0.25
C ILE A 78 -10.84 8.31 0.49
N THR A 79 -12.05 7.83 0.22
CA THR A 79 -13.34 8.47 0.57
C THR A 79 -14.25 7.41 1.19
N PRO A 80 -15.42 7.76 1.76
CA PRO A 80 -16.36 6.76 2.27
C PRO A 80 -16.77 5.69 1.24
N GLU A 81 -16.80 6.05 -0.04
CA GLU A 81 -17.20 5.19 -1.16
C GLU A 81 -16.02 4.62 -1.96
N LEU A 82 -14.78 5.07 -1.70
CA LEU A 82 -13.60 4.67 -2.44
C LEU A 82 -12.55 4.05 -1.52
N VAL A 83 -12.33 2.75 -1.70
CA VAL A 83 -11.30 1.97 -1.01
C VAL A 83 -10.31 1.43 -2.05
N LEU A 84 -9.03 1.41 -1.69
CA LEU A 84 -7.94 0.93 -2.50
C LEU A 84 -7.29 -0.28 -1.82
N LEU A 85 -7.11 -1.37 -2.57
CA LEU A 85 -6.28 -2.49 -2.16
C LEU A 85 -4.90 -2.37 -2.78
N VAL A 86 -3.87 -2.59 -1.97
CA VAL A 86 -2.49 -2.75 -2.44
C VAL A 86 -2.03 -4.13 -2.01
N LYS A 87 -1.74 -5.00 -2.98
CA LYS A 87 -1.36 -6.39 -2.74
C LYS A 87 0.04 -6.64 -3.29
N THR A 88 0.84 -7.44 -2.60
CA THR A 88 2.15 -7.86 -3.10
C THR A 88 2.21 -9.38 -3.13
N SER A 89 2.60 -9.94 -4.27
CA SER A 89 2.69 -11.39 -4.53
C SER A 89 3.63 -12.11 -3.55
N GLU A 90 3.49 -13.43 -3.46
CA GLU A 90 4.24 -14.28 -2.54
C GLU A 90 5.76 -14.14 -2.69
N ASP A 91 6.26 -13.96 -3.92
CA ASP A 91 7.68 -13.73 -4.24
C ASP A 91 8.16 -12.29 -3.98
N HIS A 92 7.27 -11.43 -3.47
CA HIS A 92 7.43 -10.00 -3.21
C HIS A 92 7.83 -9.15 -4.42
N GLN A 93 7.77 -9.70 -5.63
CA GLN A 93 8.22 -9.00 -6.84
C GLN A 93 7.14 -8.10 -7.43
N THR A 94 5.87 -8.52 -7.35
CA THR A 94 4.76 -7.83 -8.01
C THR A 94 3.85 -7.18 -6.98
N THR A 95 3.76 -5.86 -7.01
CA THR A 95 2.72 -5.10 -6.30
C THR A 95 1.61 -4.72 -7.27
N VAL A 96 0.37 -5.03 -6.89
CA VAL A 96 -0.86 -4.65 -7.59
C VAL A 96 -1.59 -3.60 -6.78
N VAL A 97 -2.13 -2.58 -7.45
CA VAL A 97 -3.09 -1.64 -6.88
C VAL A 97 -4.43 -1.77 -7.63
N GLN A 98 -5.50 -2.08 -6.89
CA GLN A 98 -6.83 -2.32 -7.46
C GLN A 98 -7.94 -1.89 -6.49
N LEU A 99 -9.18 -1.80 -6.98
CA LEU A 99 -10.37 -1.61 -6.15
C LEU A 99 -10.89 -2.96 -5.65
N PRO A 100 -11.53 -3.03 -4.46
CA PRO A 100 -12.02 -4.28 -3.89
C PRO A 100 -13.01 -5.06 -4.75
N GLU A 101 -13.80 -4.38 -5.58
CA GLU A 101 -14.81 -5.01 -6.44
C GLU A 101 -14.26 -5.51 -7.78
N GLU A 102 -13.00 -5.26 -8.08
CA GLU A 102 -12.34 -5.75 -9.30
C GLU A 102 -11.91 -7.21 -9.17
N ARG A 103 -11.70 -7.87 -10.32
CA ARG A 103 -11.13 -9.22 -10.34
C ARG A 103 -9.66 -9.16 -9.92
N ASP A 104 -9.28 -10.08 -9.05
CA ASP A 104 -7.91 -10.17 -8.55
C ASP A 104 -6.89 -10.38 -9.68
N LEU A 105 -5.79 -9.63 -9.60
CA LEU A 105 -4.73 -9.61 -10.64
C LEU A 105 -3.48 -10.39 -10.26
N ILE A 106 -3.39 -10.89 -9.02
CA ILE A 106 -2.33 -11.77 -8.50
C ILE A 106 -2.90 -12.74 -7.47
#